data_AF-A0A133S5G3-F1
#
_entry.id   AF-A0A133S5G3-F1
#
_cell.length_a   1.000
_cell.length_b   1.000
_cell.length_c   1.000
_cell.angle_alpha   90.00
_cell.angle_beta   90.00
_cell.angle_gamma   90.00
#
_symmetry.space_group_name_H-M   'P 1'
#
loop_
_entity.id
_entity.type
_entity.pdbx_description
1 polymer ?
#
loop_
_entity_poly.entity_id
_entity_poly.type
_entity_poly.pdbx_seq_one_letter_code
_entity_poly.pdbx_strand_id
1 'polypeptide(L)'
;MILQENSAERNRGITLASIKGIIGNVVLVIFKMIIGLASNSIAIILDAVNNLTDVLSSVLTIVGTKLAAKGADKEHPFGHGRIEYMTTMAIAFIILGAGIGSLKESIDKILHPEVSTFDIPSLAIIAVAIVVKVVMGRYIKSQGEKYKSDALVASGIDALFDAVITFATLVSAGLVYFFNVDIQGYVGALISLLILKAAYEILRDMYNHLLGVRADDDLIRNIKETIAQHPNVGGVYDLVLNSYGPGETIGSVHISLPDTMTVGEVHPLTKGIAVHLYKKFGINMTVGIYAENQPSVEVLEIKKALDQVISLYTNVVQLHAFYVREDKKIIYYDIIFNFDEEDPHGTLEKIKAELHNRYPDYTQFAIVDTDFSN
;
A
#
# COMPACT_ATOMS: atom_id res chain seq x y z
N MET A 1 15.90 -18.89 22.78
CA MET A 1 17.24 -18.30 22.61
C MET A 1 17.77 -18.51 21.19
N ILE A 2 17.96 -19.75 20.72
CA ILE A 2 18.48 -20.06 19.36
C ILE A 2 17.64 -19.45 18.20
N LEU A 3 16.30 -19.45 18.30
CA LEU A 3 15.44 -18.82 17.28
C LEU A 3 15.54 -17.27 17.28
N GLN A 4 15.80 -16.66 18.44
CA GLN A 4 15.99 -15.21 18.57
C GLN A 4 17.40 -14.78 18.12
N GLU A 5 18.42 -15.60 18.37
CA GLU A 5 19.79 -15.41 17.87
C GLU A 5 19.84 -15.45 16.33
N ASN A 6 19.21 -16.45 15.71
CA ASN A 6 19.11 -16.55 14.25
C ASN A 6 18.35 -15.35 13.64
N SER A 7 17.32 -14.83 14.31
CA SER A 7 16.61 -13.64 13.83
C SER A 7 17.44 -12.35 13.97
N ALA A 8 18.23 -12.22 15.05
CA ALA A 8 19.07 -11.06 15.28
C ALA A 8 20.24 -11.01 14.28
N GLU A 9 20.89 -12.15 14.03
CA GLU A 9 21.95 -12.26 13.02
C GLU A 9 21.42 -11.99 11.60
N ARG A 10 20.25 -12.54 11.27
CA ARG A 10 19.57 -12.25 10.00
C ARG A 10 19.31 -10.75 9.84
N ASN A 11 18.68 -10.11 10.83
CA ASN A 11 18.34 -8.69 10.76
C ASN A 11 19.60 -7.82 10.66
N ARG A 12 20.65 -8.14 11.42
CA ARG A 12 21.95 -7.47 11.32
C ARG A 12 22.57 -7.64 9.93
N GLY A 13 22.50 -8.84 9.36
CA GLY A 13 22.96 -9.13 8.00
C GLY A 13 22.23 -8.30 6.94
N ILE A 14 20.91 -8.18 7.08
CA ILE A 14 20.07 -7.35 6.20
C ILE A 14 20.47 -5.88 6.29
N THR A 15 20.52 -5.33 7.51
CA THR A 15 20.88 -3.93 7.74
C THR A 15 22.28 -3.60 7.21
N LEU A 16 23.26 -4.47 7.43
CA LEU A 16 24.62 -4.25 6.92
C LEU A 16 24.67 -4.28 5.40
N ALA A 17 23.92 -5.16 4.74
CA ALA A 17 23.85 -5.19 3.29
C ALA A 17 23.21 -3.91 2.73
N SER A 18 22.10 -3.46 3.33
CA SER A 18 21.45 -2.20 2.96
C SER A 18 22.38 -1.00 3.14
N ILE A 19 23.06 -0.87 4.29
CA ILE A 19 24.01 0.24 4.54
C ILE A 19 25.13 0.26 3.49
N LYS A 20 25.69 -0.90 3.13
CA LYS A 20 26.71 -0.98 2.07
C LYS A 20 26.17 -0.51 0.72
N GLY A 21 24.94 -0.88 0.38
CA GLY A 21 24.26 -0.42 -0.84
C GLY A 21 24.08 1.11 -0.85
N ILE A 22 23.63 1.68 0.26
CA ILE A 22 23.43 3.13 0.42
C ILE A 22 24.75 3.88 0.21
N ILE A 23 25.81 3.46 0.91
CA ILE A 23 27.14 4.08 0.79
C ILE A 23 27.63 3.98 -0.65
N GLY A 24 27.46 2.82 -1.30
CA GLY A 24 27.82 2.62 -2.70
C GLY A 24 27.10 3.60 -3.63
N ASN A 25 25.78 3.75 -3.48
CA ASN A 25 24.99 4.69 -4.27
C ASN A 25 25.41 6.15 -4.03
N VAL A 26 25.64 6.56 -2.78
CA VAL A 26 26.12 7.92 -2.46
C VAL A 26 27.44 8.22 -3.16
N VAL A 27 28.40 7.29 -3.09
CA VAL A 27 29.71 7.44 -3.74
C VAL A 27 29.56 7.54 -5.25
N LEU A 28 28.73 6.68 -5.86
CA LEU A 28 28.47 6.71 -7.31
C LEU A 28 27.81 8.01 -7.76
N VAL A 29 26.83 8.52 -7.01
CA VAL A 29 26.18 9.81 -7.31
C VAL A 29 27.21 10.93 -7.33
N ILE A 30 28.08 11.02 -6.32
CA ILE A 30 29.10 12.06 -6.24
C ILE A 30 30.04 11.99 -7.46
N PHE A 31 30.58 10.82 -7.77
CA PHE A 31 31.50 10.66 -8.90
C PHE A 31 30.82 10.98 -10.24
N LYS A 32 29.62 10.46 -10.47
CA LYS A 32 28.89 10.71 -11.72
C LYS A 32 28.52 12.18 -11.87
N MET A 33 28.09 12.86 -10.80
CA MET A 33 27.80 14.30 -10.85
C MET A 33 29.04 15.12 -11.24
N ILE A 34 30.19 14.83 -10.63
CA ILE A 34 31.45 15.54 -10.95
C ILE A 34 31.80 15.35 -12.43
N ILE A 35 31.74 14.11 -12.93
CA ILE A 35 32.09 13.80 -14.33
C ILE A 35 31.07 14.39 -15.30
N GLY A 36 29.78 14.27 -15.00
CA GLY A 36 28.70 14.79 -15.84
C GLY A 36 28.81 16.31 -16.00
N LEU A 37 29.07 17.03 -14.92
CA LEU A 37 29.28 18.48 -14.97
C LEU A 37 30.59 18.84 -15.72
N ALA A 38 31.69 18.13 -15.46
CA ALA A 38 32.97 18.40 -16.12
C ALA A 38 32.96 18.14 -17.63
N SER A 39 32.17 17.16 -18.08
CA SER A 39 32.03 16.76 -19.49
C SER A 39 30.87 17.45 -20.23
N ASN A 40 30.09 18.28 -19.52
CA ASN A 40 28.81 18.82 -20.01
C ASN A 40 27.91 17.71 -20.58
N SER A 41 27.79 16.60 -19.84
CA SER A 41 27.08 15.39 -20.26
C SER A 41 25.76 15.25 -19.52
N ILE A 42 24.68 15.56 -20.24
CA ILE A 42 23.34 15.45 -19.70
C ILE A 42 23.01 14.00 -19.31
N ALA A 43 23.38 13.02 -20.14
CA ALA A 43 23.10 11.62 -19.87
C ALA A 43 23.77 11.10 -18.58
N ILE A 44 24.99 11.57 -18.25
CA ILE A 44 25.68 11.21 -17.00
C ILE A 44 25.04 11.90 -15.80
N ILE A 45 24.67 13.17 -15.93
CA ILE A 45 23.99 13.92 -14.87
C ILE A 45 22.67 13.21 -14.52
N LEU A 46 21.87 12.84 -15.51
CA LEU A 46 20.61 12.16 -15.27
C LEU A 46 20.75 10.75 -14.68
N ASP A 47 21.76 9.99 -15.12
CA ASP A 47 22.08 8.71 -14.49
C ASP A 47 22.50 8.93 -13.02
N ALA A 48 23.21 10.01 -12.70
CA ALA A 48 23.50 10.38 -11.32
C ALA A 48 22.22 10.75 -10.54
N VAL A 49 21.30 11.52 -11.14
CA VAL A 49 20.00 11.84 -10.53
C VAL A 49 19.17 10.58 -10.29
N ASN A 50 19.17 9.62 -11.21
CA ASN A 50 18.52 8.32 -11.00
C ASN A 50 19.09 7.61 -9.77
N ASN A 51 20.42 7.53 -9.65
CA ASN A 51 21.05 6.92 -8.47
C ASN A 51 20.84 7.73 -7.17
N LEU A 52 20.58 9.04 -7.28
CA LEU A 52 20.23 9.89 -6.14
C LEU A 52 18.84 9.54 -5.61
N THR A 53 17.89 9.14 -6.47
CA THR A 53 16.56 8.72 -6.01
C THR A 53 16.66 7.50 -5.07
N ASP A 54 17.55 6.54 -5.36
CA ASP A 54 17.80 5.40 -4.47
C ASP A 54 18.35 5.82 -3.10
N VAL A 55 19.27 6.79 -3.10
CA VAL A 55 19.83 7.35 -1.87
C VAL A 55 18.73 8.01 -1.05
N LEU A 56 17.89 8.83 -1.70
CA LEU A 56 16.77 9.51 -1.05
C LEU A 56 15.74 8.52 -0.51
N SER A 57 15.39 7.48 -1.27
CA SER A 57 14.52 6.39 -0.82
C SER A 57 15.09 5.65 0.39
N SER A 58 16.41 5.48 0.45
CA SER A 58 17.06 4.84 1.60
C SER A 58 17.09 5.74 2.84
N VAL A 59 17.34 7.03 2.65
CA VAL A 59 17.27 8.04 3.72
C VAL A 59 15.84 8.14 4.24
N LEU A 60 14.85 8.10 3.35
CA LEU A 60 13.44 8.03 3.69
C LEU A 60 13.14 6.84 4.58
N THR A 61 13.55 5.63 4.21
CA THR A 61 13.32 4.45 5.05
C THR A 61 13.90 4.67 6.46
N ILE A 62 15.11 5.22 6.57
CA ILE A 62 15.75 5.41 7.89
C ILE A 62 15.04 6.51 8.70
N VAL A 63 14.79 7.67 8.10
CA VAL A 63 14.23 8.84 8.79
C VAL A 63 12.72 8.69 8.99
N GLY A 64 12.00 8.30 7.94
CA GLY A 64 10.57 8.06 7.91
C GLY A 64 10.16 7.03 8.95
N THR A 65 10.79 5.85 8.98
CA THR A 65 10.50 4.84 10.00
C THR A 65 10.84 5.33 11.41
N LYS A 66 11.94 6.08 11.60
CA LYS A 66 12.28 6.62 12.92
C LYS A 66 11.27 7.65 13.41
N LEU A 67 10.76 8.52 12.53
CA LEU A 67 9.73 9.51 12.88
C LEU A 67 8.37 8.84 13.11
N ALA A 68 8.03 7.85 12.28
CA ALA A 68 6.80 7.07 12.38
C ALA A 68 6.75 6.21 13.66
N ALA A 69 7.91 5.77 14.16
CA ALA A 69 8.03 5.04 15.42
C ALA A 69 7.74 5.90 16.67
N LYS A 70 7.49 7.21 16.52
CA LYS A 70 7.01 8.02 17.63
C LYS A 70 5.59 7.56 18.01
N GLY A 71 5.48 7.00 19.21
CA GLY A 71 4.21 6.51 19.76
C GLY A 71 3.13 7.59 19.91
N ALA A 72 1.96 7.15 20.34
CA ALA A 72 0.82 8.03 20.60
C ALA A 72 1.13 9.12 21.63
N ASP A 73 0.63 10.32 21.38
CA ASP A 73 0.65 11.43 22.34
C ASP A 73 -0.72 12.12 22.42
N LYS A 74 -0.82 13.18 23.23
CA LYS A 74 -2.09 13.88 23.49
C LYS A 74 -2.70 14.47 22.23
N GLU A 75 -1.88 14.91 21.29
CA GLU A 75 -2.33 15.50 20.03
C GLU A 75 -2.60 14.42 18.96
N HIS A 76 -1.88 13.29 19.05
CA HIS A 76 -1.87 12.21 18.08
C HIS A 76 -2.14 10.85 18.79
N PRO A 77 -3.39 10.57 19.20
CA PRO A 77 -3.72 9.38 20.00
C PRO A 77 -3.54 8.05 19.25
N PHE A 78 -3.47 8.08 17.91
CA PHE A 78 -3.18 6.93 17.06
C PHE A 78 -1.69 6.81 16.68
N GLY A 79 -0.83 7.66 17.26
CA GLY A 79 0.59 7.70 16.92
C GLY A 79 0.90 8.49 15.65
N HIS A 80 2.15 8.37 15.20
CA HIS A 80 2.72 9.16 14.11
C HIS A 80 3.02 8.33 12.87
N GLY A 81 2.48 7.11 12.75
CA GLY A 81 2.81 6.18 11.68
C GLY A 81 2.65 6.77 10.27
N ARG A 82 1.59 7.55 10.04
CA ARG A 82 1.33 8.23 8.74
C ARG A 82 2.39 9.27 8.35
N ILE A 83 3.27 9.69 9.26
CA ILE A 83 4.43 10.54 8.90
C ILE A 83 5.33 9.83 7.88
N GLU A 84 5.40 8.51 7.89
CA GLU A 84 6.15 7.75 6.88
C GLU A 84 5.62 8.05 5.47
N TYR A 85 4.30 8.03 5.26
CA TYR A 85 3.69 8.34 3.98
C TYR A 85 3.93 9.80 3.58
N MET A 86 3.79 10.74 4.52
CA MET A 86 4.00 12.17 4.26
C MET A 86 5.45 12.50 3.90
N THR A 87 6.42 11.91 4.61
CA THR A 87 7.85 12.08 4.32
C THR A 87 8.23 11.43 2.99
N THR A 88 7.61 10.27 2.66
CA THR A 88 7.77 9.61 1.37
C THR A 88 7.28 10.49 0.23
N MET A 89 6.09 11.09 0.38
CA MET A 89 5.56 12.04 -0.60
C MET A 89 6.45 13.26 -0.77
N ALA A 90 6.96 13.85 0.33
CA ALA A 90 7.84 15.01 0.26
C ALA A 90 9.11 14.71 -0.58
N ILE A 91 9.70 13.54 -0.40
CA ILE A 91 10.86 13.09 -1.18
C ILE A 91 10.47 12.81 -2.64
N ALA A 92 9.33 12.17 -2.88
CA ALA A 92 8.83 11.94 -4.23
C ALA A 92 8.57 13.25 -5.00
N PHE A 93 8.14 14.33 -4.33
CA PHE A 93 8.04 15.66 -4.95
C PHE A 93 9.41 16.25 -5.34
N ILE A 94 10.45 16.04 -4.53
CA ILE A 94 11.82 16.46 -4.87
C ILE A 94 12.31 15.69 -6.11
N ILE A 95 12.08 14.38 -6.14
CA ILE A 95 12.43 13.52 -7.29
C ILE A 95 11.66 13.95 -8.53
N LEU A 96 10.36 14.24 -8.40
CA LEU A 96 9.52 14.72 -9.50
C LEU A 96 10.07 16.04 -10.06
N GLY A 97 10.42 17.00 -9.20
CA GLY A 97 11.03 18.27 -9.61
C GLY A 97 12.36 18.07 -10.35
N ALA A 98 13.23 17.20 -9.84
CA ALA A 98 14.49 16.83 -10.48
C ALA A 98 14.26 16.15 -11.85
N GLY A 99 13.27 15.25 -11.95
CA GLY A 99 12.89 14.58 -13.19
C GLY A 99 12.33 15.55 -14.25
N ILE A 100 11.50 16.53 -13.85
CA ILE A 100 10.98 17.56 -14.75
C ILE A 100 12.12 18.45 -15.26
N GLY A 101 13.01 18.88 -14.37
CA GLY A 101 14.19 19.67 -14.74
C GLY A 101 15.09 18.91 -15.72
N SER A 102 15.35 17.65 -15.42
CA SER A 102 16.15 16.74 -16.25
C SER A 102 15.54 16.52 -17.64
N LEU A 103 14.21 16.38 -17.72
CA LEU A 103 13.52 16.24 -19.00
C LEU A 103 13.62 17.52 -19.82
N LYS A 104 13.44 18.68 -19.19
CA LYS A 104 13.58 19.98 -19.86
C LYS A 104 14.99 20.16 -20.43
N GLU A 105 16.03 19.85 -19.66
CA GLU A 105 17.42 19.95 -20.09
C GLU A 105 17.76 18.94 -21.20
N SER A 106 17.19 17.73 -21.13
CA SER A 106 17.31 16.73 -22.18
C SER A 106 16.65 17.17 -23.50
N ILE A 107 15.47 17.77 -23.43
CA ILE A 107 14.78 18.35 -24.61
C ILE A 107 15.58 19.52 -25.17
N ASP A 108 16.10 20.40 -24.32
CA ASP A 108 16.92 21.52 -24.76
C ASP A 108 18.18 21.04 -25.49
N LYS A 109 18.86 20.00 -24.97
CA LYS A 109 20.00 19.37 -25.65
C LYS A 109 19.65 18.78 -27.02
N ILE A 110 18.43 18.26 -27.20
CA ILE A 110 17.96 17.75 -28.50
C ILE A 110 17.75 18.91 -29.49
N LEU A 111 17.16 20.01 -29.03
CA LEU A 111 16.84 21.18 -29.87
C LEU A 111 18.06 22.06 -30.16
N HIS A 112 18.97 22.15 -29.20
CA HIS A 112 20.21 22.94 -29.24
C HIS A 112 21.40 22.02 -28.91
N PRO A 113 21.89 21.22 -29.88
CA PRO A 113 23.01 20.31 -29.63
C PRO A 113 24.29 21.09 -29.31
N GLU A 114 24.67 21.12 -28.04
CA GLU A 114 26.00 21.56 -27.61
C GLU A 114 27.01 20.42 -27.74
N VAL A 115 28.29 20.73 -27.99
CA VAL A 115 29.33 19.70 -28.09
C VAL A 115 29.69 19.18 -26.69
N SER A 116 29.27 17.97 -26.35
CA SER A 116 29.77 17.28 -25.15
C SER A 116 31.19 16.78 -25.41
N THR A 117 32.08 16.95 -24.42
CA THR A 117 33.48 16.56 -24.55
C THR A 117 33.81 15.44 -23.57
N PHE A 118 34.38 14.36 -24.10
CA PHE A 118 34.78 13.21 -23.30
C PHE A 118 36.27 12.97 -23.46
N ASP A 119 36.92 12.65 -22.35
CA ASP A 119 38.27 12.11 -22.33
C ASP A 119 38.24 10.63 -21.95
N ILE A 120 39.34 9.92 -22.25
CA ILE A 120 39.48 8.49 -21.93
C ILE A 120 39.30 8.24 -20.41
N PRO A 121 39.82 9.08 -19.50
CA PRO A 121 39.53 8.97 -18.07
C PRO A 121 38.04 8.98 -17.72
N SER A 122 37.23 9.89 -18.28
CA SER A 122 35.79 9.96 -17.99
C SER A 122 35.05 8.69 -18.43
N LEU A 123 35.36 8.17 -19.61
CA LEU A 123 34.78 6.91 -20.10
C LEU A 123 35.18 5.72 -19.22
N ALA A 124 36.45 5.67 -18.80
CA ALA A 124 36.94 4.63 -17.91
C ALA A 124 36.23 4.65 -16.55
N ILE A 125 35.97 5.83 -15.98
CA ILE A 125 35.28 5.94 -14.68
C ILE A 125 33.82 5.48 -14.80
N ILE A 126 33.11 5.82 -15.87
CA ILE A 126 31.74 5.32 -16.10
C ILE A 126 31.75 3.80 -16.26
N ALA A 127 32.71 3.24 -17.00
CA ALA A 127 32.87 1.79 -17.11
C ALA A 127 33.11 1.12 -15.74
N VAL A 128 33.93 1.74 -14.89
CA VAL A 128 34.12 1.28 -13.50
C VAL A 128 32.81 1.38 -12.70
N ALA A 129 32.02 2.44 -12.86
CA ALA A 129 30.73 2.59 -12.19
C ALA A 129 29.75 1.45 -12.54
N ILE A 130 29.75 1.00 -13.80
CA ILE A 130 28.96 -0.17 -14.24
C ILE A 130 29.43 -1.43 -13.51
N VAL A 131 30.74 -1.69 -13.47
CA VAL A 131 31.30 -2.85 -12.77
C VAL A 131 30.93 -2.81 -11.29
N VAL A 132 31.05 -1.64 -10.64
CA VAL A 132 30.66 -1.45 -9.24
C VAL A 132 29.18 -1.77 -9.05
N LYS A 133 28.27 -1.23 -9.87
CA LYS A 133 26.83 -1.54 -9.78
C LYS A 133 26.53 -3.03 -10.00
N VAL A 134 27.18 -3.68 -10.97
CA VAL A 134 26.98 -5.13 -11.21
C VAL A 134 27.46 -5.96 -10.02
N VAL A 135 28.64 -5.67 -9.48
CA VAL A 135 29.18 -6.36 -8.30
C VAL A 135 28.30 -6.11 -7.08
N MET A 136 27.89 -4.86 -6.87
CA MET A 136 27.02 -4.47 -5.76
C MET A 136 25.64 -5.14 -5.87
N GLY A 137 25.00 -5.10 -7.04
CA GLY A 137 23.70 -5.72 -7.26
C GLY A 137 23.72 -7.24 -7.05
N ARG A 138 24.75 -7.92 -7.58
CA ARG A 138 24.96 -9.36 -7.32
C ARG A 138 25.19 -9.66 -5.84
N TYR A 139 25.98 -8.84 -5.15
CA TYR A 139 26.23 -9.00 -3.72
C TYR A 139 24.95 -8.81 -2.90
N ILE A 140 24.23 -7.71 -3.12
CA ILE A 140 22.98 -7.38 -2.38
C ILE A 140 21.93 -8.46 -2.64
N LYS A 141 21.74 -8.87 -3.90
CA LYS A 141 20.82 -9.96 -4.27
C LYS A 141 21.18 -11.27 -3.56
N SER A 142 22.45 -11.66 -3.59
CA SER A 142 22.93 -12.87 -2.92
C SER A 142 22.72 -12.82 -1.40
N GLN A 143 22.91 -11.64 -0.77
CA GLN A 143 22.57 -11.46 0.64
C GLN A 143 21.05 -11.56 0.87
N GLY A 144 20.22 -11.04 -0.03
CA GLY A 144 18.76 -11.17 0.03
C GLY A 144 18.31 -12.62 -0.02
N GLU A 145 18.86 -13.42 -0.93
CA GLU A 145 18.60 -14.86 -1.02
C GLU A 145 19.07 -15.60 0.26
N LYS A 146 20.29 -15.28 0.74
CA LYS A 146 20.85 -15.87 1.97
C LYS A 146 19.98 -15.59 3.20
N TYR A 147 19.47 -14.37 3.34
CA TYR A 147 18.67 -13.94 4.49
C TYR A 147 17.16 -14.07 4.27
N LYS A 148 16.71 -14.62 3.13
CA LYS A 148 15.29 -14.71 2.75
C LYS A 148 14.60 -13.35 2.94
N SER A 149 15.15 -12.34 2.27
CA SER A 149 14.66 -10.97 2.27
C SER A 149 14.36 -10.57 0.83
N ASP A 150 13.09 -10.62 0.46
CA ASP A 150 12.63 -10.24 -0.88
C ASP A 150 12.95 -8.77 -1.18
N ALA A 151 12.91 -7.91 -0.15
CA ALA A 151 13.33 -6.51 -0.26
C ALA A 151 14.79 -6.35 -0.69
N LEU A 152 15.73 -7.15 -0.15
CA LEU A 152 17.13 -7.13 -0.60
C LEU A 152 17.30 -7.76 -1.99
N VAL A 153 16.53 -8.80 -2.30
CA VAL A 153 16.56 -9.39 -3.65
C VAL A 153 16.12 -8.34 -4.69
N ALA A 154 15.02 -7.64 -4.42
CA ALA A 154 14.53 -6.54 -5.25
C ALA A 154 15.57 -5.43 -5.38
N SER A 155 16.12 -4.92 -4.26
CA SER A 155 17.16 -3.88 -4.28
C SER A 155 18.42 -4.30 -5.07
N GLY A 156 18.80 -5.58 -5.01
CA GLY A 156 19.90 -6.11 -5.80
C GLY A 156 19.58 -6.18 -7.30
N ILE A 157 18.33 -6.44 -7.68
CA ILE A 157 17.84 -6.41 -9.06
C ILE A 157 17.80 -4.96 -9.58
N ASP A 158 17.32 -4.02 -8.77
CA ASP A 158 17.28 -2.59 -9.11
C ASP A 158 18.68 -2.05 -9.39
N ALA A 159 19.66 -2.38 -8.54
CA ALA A 159 21.05 -2.03 -8.78
C ALA A 159 21.63 -2.62 -10.10
N LEU A 160 21.11 -3.75 -10.57
CA LEU A 160 21.48 -4.31 -11.87
C LEU A 160 20.81 -3.55 -13.02
N PHE A 161 19.56 -3.11 -12.86
CA PHE A 161 18.89 -2.23 -13.83
C PHE A 161 19.60 -0.87 -13.92
N ASP A 162 20.06 -0.30 -12.82
CA ASP A 162 20.88 0.91 -12.86
C ASP A 162 22.17 0.72 -13.64
N ALA A 163 22.79 -0.45 -13.55
CA ALA A 163 23.97 -0.77 -14.35
C ALA A 163 23.66 -0.74 -15.85
N VAL A 164 22.46 -1.16 -16.25
CA VAL A 164 21.98 -1.07 -17.65
C VAL A 164 21.77 0.38 -18.06
N ILE A 165 21.19 1.21 -17.20
CA ILE A 165 21.03 2.66 -17.44
C ILE A 165 22.40 3.32 -17.59
N THR A 166 23.33 3.06 -16.68
CA THR A 166 24.71 3.56 -16.75
C THR A 166 25.43 3.06 -18.00
N PHE A 167 25.17 1.82 -18.44
CA PHE A 167 25.71 1.29 -19.69
C PHE A 167 25.17 2.04 -20.92
N ALA A 168 23.88 2.35 -20.96
CA ALA A 168 23.31 3.17 -22.03
C ALA A 168 23.97 4.55 -22.08
N THR A 169 24.24 5.15 -20.91
CA THR A 169 25.00 6.41 -20.80
C THR A 169 26.43 6.26 -21.31
N LEU A 170 27.14 5.17 -20.99
CA LEU A 170 28.48 4.90 -21.49
C LEU A 170 28.50 4.74 -23.02
N VAL A 171 27.55 4.00 -23.59
CA VAL A 171 27.42 3.83 -25.04
C VAL A 171 27.20 5.18 -25.71
N SER A 172 26.33 6.01 -25.14
CA SER A 172 26.08 7.37 -25.63
C SER A 172 27.33 8.25 -25.60
N ALA A 173 28.09 8.23 -24.50
CA ALA A 173 29.36 8.95 -24.41
C ALA A 173 30.43 8.41 -25.38
N GLY A 174 30.47 7.09 -25.60
CA GLY A 174 31.36 6.47 -26.58
C GLY A 174 31.03 6.85 -28.02
N LEU A 175 29.75 6.98 -28.37
CA LEU A 175 29.32 7.44 -29.69
C LEU A 175 29.77 8.89 -29.96
N VAL A 176 29.69 9.75 -28.94
CA VAL A 176 30.23 11.11 -29.03
C VAL A 176 31.74 11.07 -29.24
N TYR A 177 32.47 10.28 -28.44
CA TYR A 177 33.93 10.25 -28.49
C TYR A 177 34.50 9.67 -29.80
N PHE A 178 33.98 8.54 -30.28
CA PHE A 178 34.54 7.83 -31.43
C PHE A 178 33.95 8.28 -32.78
N PHE A 179 32.67 8.69 -32.80
CA PHE A 179 31.94 8.95 -34.03
C PHE A 179 31.40 10.37 -34.13
N ASN A 180 31.59 11.20 -33.10
CA ASN A 180 31.04 12.57 -33.01
C ASN A 180 29.50 12.61 -33.19
N VAL A 181 28.82 11.55 -32.74
CA VAL A 181 27.36 11.43 -32.76
C VAL A 181 26.82 11.62 -31.35
N ASP A 182 26.11 12.72 -31.11
CA ASP A 182 25.50 13.03 -29.81
C ASP A 182 24.04 12.60 -29.75
N ILE A 183 23.77 11.53 -28.99
CA ILE A 183 22.42 11.05 -28.66
C ILE A 183 22.06 11.28 -27.18
N GLN A 184 22.85 12.08 -26.45
CA GLN A 184 22.70 12.23 -25.00
C GLN A 184 21.38 12.85 -24.60
N GLY A 185 20.87 13.79 -25.39
CA GLY A 185 19.54 14.36 -25.17
C GLY A 185 18.43 13.29 -25.22
N TYR A 186 18.51 12.33 -26.16
CA TYR A 186 17.52 11.24 -26.26
C TYR A 186 17.64 10.25 -25.11
N VAL A 187 18.86 9.86 -24.75
CA VAL A 187 19.11 8.96 -23.60
C VAL A 187 18.69 9.62 -22.30
N GLY A 188 19.00 10.91 -22.12
CA GLY A 188 18.55 11.70 -20.98
C GLY A 188 17.03 11.84 -20.92
N ALA A 189 16.36 12.10 -22.04
CA ALA A 189 14.90 12.16 -22.08
C ALA A 189 14.28 10.82 -21.63
N LEU A 190 14.82 9.70 -22.10
CA LEU A 190 14.38 8.37 -21.67
C LEU A 190 14.56 8.16 -20.16
N ILE A 191 15.74 8.46 -19.61
CA ILE A 191 16.01 8.33 -18.17
C ILE A 191 15.09 9.23 -17.36
N SER A 192 14.85 10.47 -17.80
CA SER A 192 13.92 11.39 -17.14
C SER A 192 12.51 10.82 -17.06
N LEU A 193 12.01 10.22 -18.16
CA LEU A 193 10.68 9.62 -18.18
C LEU A 193 10.57 8.45 -17.20
N LEU A 194 11.62 7.65 -17.03
CA LEU A 194 11.67 6.59 -16.03
C LEU A 194 11.62 7.16 -14.60
N ILE A 195 12.40 8.22 -14.32
CA ILE A 195 12.40 8.92 -13.02
C ILE A 195 11.01 9.50 -12.72
N LEU A 196 10.38 10.16 -13.71
CA LEU A 196 9.04 10.74 -13.57
C LEU A 196 7.98 9.68 -13.29
N LYS A 197 8.04 8.54 -13.99
CA LYS A 197 7.14 7.40 -13.75
C LYS A 197 7.31 6.88 -12.32
N ALA A 198 8.54 6.66 -11.86
CA ALA A 198 8.82 6.20 -10.51
C ALA A 198 8.30 7.20 -9.45
N ALA A 199 8.54 8.50 -9.63
CA ALA A 199 8.03 9.53 -8.73
C ALA A 199 6.51 9.57 -8.67
N TYR A 200 5.84 9.42 -9.81
CA TYR A 200 4.37 9.37 -9.89
C TYR A 200 3.81 8.13 -9.19
N GLU A 201 4.40 6.95 -9.40
CA GLU A 201 4.01 5.70 -8.74
C GLU A 201 4.10 5.83 -7.22
N ILE A 202 5.23 6.35 -6.71
CA ILE A 202 5.41 6.60 -5.27
C ILE A 202 4.34 7.58 -4.73
N LEU A 203 4.09 8.69 -5.43
CA LEU A 203 3.08 9.67 -5.01
C LEU A 203 1.67 9.08 -5.00
N ARG A 204 1.30 8.32 -6.04
CA ARG A 204 0.00 7.64 -6.13
C ARG A 204 -0.18 6.64 -5.00
N ASP A 205 0.82 5.83 -4.74
CA ASP A 205 0.75 4.80 -3.69
C ASP A 205 0.60 5.44 -2.32
N MET A 206 1.40 6.45 -1.99
CA MET A 206 1.31 7.14 -0.71
C MET A 206 0.00 7.91 -0.54
N TYR A 207 -0.49 8.53 -1.62
CA TYR A 207 -1.79 9.18 -1.63
C TYR A 207 -2.93 8.19 -1.32
N ASN A 208 -2.91 7.02 -1.96
CA ASN A 208 -3.89 5.97 -1.72
C ASN A 208 -3.83 5.48 -0.26
N HIS A 209 -2.63 5.30 0.32
CA HIS A 209 -2.47 4.93 1.73
C HIS A 209 -3.00 5.99 2.70
N LEU A 210 -2.91 7.28 2.34
CA LEU A 210 -3.50 8.35 3.14
C LEU A 210 -5.03 8.38 3.08
N LEU A 211 -5.61 8.07 1.92
CA LEU A 211 -7.08 7.97 1.76
C LEU A 211 -7.66 6.74 2.47
N GLY A 212 -6.89 5.66 2.56
CA GLY A 212 -7.32 4.38 3.11
C GLY A 212 -7.51 3.35 2.00
N VAL A 213 -6.45 2.59 1.72
CA VAL A 213 -6.53 1.45 0.80
C VAL A 213 -7.26 0.30 1.48
N ARG A 214 -8.05 -0.42 0.71
CA ARG A 214 -8.63 -1.69 1.14
C ARG A 214 -7.55 -2.64 1.65
N ALA A 215 -7.85 -3.32 2.75
CA ALA A 215 -6.95 -4.34 3.28
C ALA A 215 -6.83 -5.53 2.32
N ASP A 216 -5.71 -6.23 2.40
CA ASP A 216 -5.45 -7.43 1.62
C ASP A 216 -6.53 -8.51 1.84
N ASP A 217 -6.99 -9.15 0.76
CA ASP A 217 -8.10 -10.11 0.79
C ASP A 217 -7.75 -11.35 1.63
N ASP A 218 -6.48 -11.78 1.66
CA ASP A 218 -6.07 -12.90 2.51
C ASP A 218 -6.11 -12.50 3.99
N LEU A 219 -5.73 -11.26 4.34
CA LEU A 219 -5.88 -10.74 5.70
C LEU A 219 -7.35 -10.70 6.12
N ILE A 220 -8.23 -10.15 5.27
CA ILE A 220 -9.68 -10.08 5.51
C ILE A 220 -10.25 -11.48 5.76
N ARG A 221 -9.95 -12.44 4.87
CA ARG A 221 -10.42 -13.82 4.99
C ARG A 221 -9.95 -14.47 6.28
N ASN A 222 -8.67 -14.35 6.61
CA ASN A 222 -8.08 -14.91 7.82
C ASN A 222 -8.71 -14.33 9.10
N ILE A 223 -9.04 -13.03 9.12
CA ILE A 223 -9.74 -12.39 10.24
C ILE A 223 -11.15 -12.96 10.37
N LYS A 224 -11.94 -12.98 9.30
CA LYS A 224 -13.31 -13.50 9.29
C LYS A 224 -13.36 -14.96 9.76
N GLU A 225 -12.48 -15.82 9.24
CA GLU A 225 -12.37 -17.22 9.65
C GLU A 225 -11.97 -17.37 11.13
N THR A 226 -11.06 -16.53 11.63
CA THR A 226 -10.64 -16.58 13.03
C THR A 226 -11.79 -16.19 13.97
N ILE A 227 -12.60 -15.22 13.59
CA ILE A 227 -13.78 -14.80 14.37
C ILE A 227 -14.84 -15.91 14.35
N ALA A 228 -15.13 -16.48 13.18
CA ALA A 228 -16.14 -17.52 12.99
C ALA A 228 -15.89 -18.81 13.78
N GLN A 229 -14.66 -19.04 14.25
CA GLN A 229 -14.33 -20.19 15.11
C GLN A 229 -14.84 -20.06 16.55
N HIS A 230 -15.30 -18.87 16.98
CA HIS A 230 -15.77 -18.69 18.34
C HIS A 230 -17.22 -19.20 18.50
N PRO A 231 -17.57 -19.82 19.64
CA PRO A 231 -18.91 -20.33 19.87
C PRO A 231 -19.97 -19.24 19.77
N ASN A 232 -21.15 -19.61 19.26
CA ASN A 232 -22.34 -18.75 19.10
C ASN A 232 -22.21 -17.60 18.09
N VAL A 233 -21.08 -17.45 17.39
CA VAL A 233 -20.97 -16.52 16.26
C VAL A 233 -21.69 -17.12 15.05
N GLY A 234 -22.80 -16.50 14.63
CA GLY A 234 -23.57 -16.92 13.45
C GLY A 234 -23.00 -16.41 12.13
N GLY A 235 -22.34 -15.25 12.16
CA GLY A 235 -21.78 -14.58 10.99
C GLY A 235 -20.85 -13.42 11.37
N VAL A 236 -20.05 -12.98 10.41
CA VAL A 236 -19.06 -11.91 10.55
C VAL A 236 -19.25 -10.90 9.42
N TYR A 237 -19.59 -9.67 9.78
CA TYR A 237 -20.04 -8.60 8.89
C TYR A 237 -19.24 -7.32 9.17
N ASP A 238 -19.26 -6.39 8.21
CA ASP A 238 -18.75 -5.02 8.34
C ASP A 238 -17.36 -4.93 8.96
N LEU A 239 -16.46 -5.78 8.43
CA LEU A 239 -15.06 -5.72 8.78
C LEU A 239 -14.45 -4.47 8.15
N VAL A 240 -14.21 -3.46 8.98
CA VAL A 240 -13.56 -2.21 8.59
C VAL A 240 -12.17 -2.18 9.20
N LEU A 241 -11.15 -1.99 8.38
CA LEU A 241 -9.76 -1.84 8.80
C LEU A 241 -9.23 -0.48 8.36
N ASN A 242 -8.62 0.25 9.29
CA ASN A 242 -8.02 1.55 9.06
C ASN A 242 -6.54 1.50 9.43
N SER A 243 -5.67 1.78 8.45
CA SER A 243 -4.24 1.93 8.68
C SER A 243 -3.90 3.35 9.16
N TYR A 244 -3.12 3.44 10.23
CA TYR A 244 -2.54 4.68 10.75
C TYR A 244 -1.02 4.74 10.54
N GLY A 245 -0.55 4.01 9.53
CA GLY A 245 0.86 3.84 9.20
C GLY A 245 1.25 2.37 9.21
N PRO A 246 2.47 2.05 8.78
CA PRO A 246 2.95 0.67 8.75
C PRO A 246 2.91 0.04 10.15
N GLY A 247 2.26 -1.11 10.26
CA GLY A 247 2.14 -1.87 11.51
C GLY A 247 1.09 -1.37 12.51
N GLU A 248 0.45 -0.23 12.25
CA GLU A 248 -0.62 0.31 13.10
C GLU A 248 -1.94 0.24 12.35
N THR A 249 -2.75 -0.78 12.67
CA THR A 249 -4.09 -0.97 12.10
C THR A 249 -5.10 -1.10 13.23
N ILE A 250 -6.17 -0.33 13.12
CA ILE A 250 -7.34 -0.45 13.99
C ILE A 250 -8.53 -0.86 13.15
N GLY A 251 -9.50 -1.50 13.77
CA GLY A 251 -10.69 -1.90 13.04
C GLY A 251 -11.92 -2.08 13.88
N SER A 252 -13.02 -2.29 13.17
CA SER A 252 -14.28 -2.73 13.72
C SER A 252 -14.79 -3.92 12.93
N VAL A 253 -15.57 -4.77 13.60
CA VAL A 253 -16.28 -5.87 12.97
C VAL A 253 -17.59 -6.07 13.69
N HIS A 254 -18.63 -6.44 12.96
CA HIS A 254 -19.88 -6.89 13.53
C HIS A 254 -19.96 -8.41 13.49
N ILE A 255 -20.48 -9.01 14.56
CA ILE A 255 -20.78 -10.44 14.62
C ILE A 255 -22.26 -10.65 14.90
N SER A 256 -22.87 -11.67 14.30
CA SER A 256 -24.22 -12.07 14.70
C SER A 256 -24.16 -13.02 15.90
N LEU A 257 -25.01 -12.76 16.89
CA LEU A 257 -25.17 -13.58 18.09
C LEU A 257 -26.65 -13.84 18.35
N PRO A 258 -27.04 -15.00 18.91
CA PRO A 258 -28.41 -15.26 19.31
C PRO A 258 -28.95 -14.18 20.26
N ASP A 259 -30.16 -13.69 19.98
CA ASP A 259 -30.85 -12.67 20.79
C ASP A 259 -31.17 -13.13 22.23
N THR A 260 -31.04 -14.43 22.51
CA THR A 260 -31.18 -15.03 23.83
C THR A 260 -29.96 -14.85 24.73
N MET A 261 -28.81 -14.42 24.21
CA MET A 261 -27.61 -14.22 25.00
C MET A 261 -27.73 -12.98 25.90
N THR A 262 -27.30 -13.12 27.15
CA THR A 262 -27.23 -12.00 28.10
C THR A 262 -25.98 -11.15 27.84
N VAL A 263 -26.02 -9.87 28.23
CA VAL A 263 -24.85 -8.98 28.16
C VAL A 263 -23.64 -9.56 28.93
N GLY A 264 -23.89 -10.30 30.01
CA GLY A 264 -22.87 -10.99 30.79
C GLY A 264 -22.15 -12.11 30.04
N GLU A 265 -22.80 -12.73 29.05
CA GLU A 265 -22.20 -13.77 28.19
C GLU A 265 -21.53 -13.15 26.95
N VAL A 266 -22.12 -12.10 26.41
CA VAL A 266 -21.62 -11.37 25.24
C VAL A 266 -20.30 -10.65 25.53
N HIS A 267 -20.15 -10.05 26.72
CA HIS A 267 -18.92 -9.33 27.09
C HIS A 267 -17.64 -10.19 27.04
N PRO A 268 -17.56 -11.36 27.70
CA PRO A 268 -16.36 -12.19 27.65
C PRO A 268 -16.10 -12.75 26.24
N LEU A 269 -17.15 -13.03 25.44
CA LEU A 269 -17.01 -13.48 24.06
C LEU A 269 -16.35 -12.41 23.17
N THR A 270 -16.93 -11.21 23.14
CA THR A 270 -16.41 -10.08 22.35
C THR A 270 -15.01 -9.65 22.81
N LYS A 271 -14.74 -9.64 24.12
CA LYS A 271 -13.39 -9.37 24.65
C LYS A 271 -12.39 -10.46 24.27
N GLY A 272 -12.81 -11.73 24.30
CA GLY A 272 -12.00 -12.87 23.87
C GLY A 272 -11.60 -12.77 22.41
N ILE A 273 -12.56 -12.45 21.52
CA ILE A 273 -12.33 -12.22 20.09
C ILE A 273 -11.32 -11.09 19.89
N ALA A 274 -11.54 -9.92 20.52
CA ALA A 274 -10.63 -8.78 20.37
C ALA A 274 -9.18 -9.10 20.80
N VAL A 275 -9.00 -9.83 21.91
CA VAL A 275 -7.68 -10.25 22.38
C VAL A 275 -7.05 -11.29 21.43
N HIS A 276 -7.85 -12.22 20.89
CA HIS A 276 -7.36 -13.21 19.92
C HIS A 276 -6.87 -12.53 18.64
N LEU A 277 -7.65 -11.59 18.09
CA LEU A 277 -7.27 -10.83 16.91
C LEU A 277 -6.01 -9.98 17.14
N TYR A 278 -5.91 -9.31 18.29
CA TYR A 278 -4.71 -8.55 18.63
C TYR A 278 -3.47 -9.42 18.74
N LYS A 279 -3.55 -10.60 19.38
CA LYS A 279 -2.40 -11.51 19.50
C LYS A 279 -1.97 -12.13 18.18
N LYS A 280 -2.93 -12.44 17.29
CA LYS A 280 -2.67 -13.14 16.03
C LYS A 280 -2.25 -12.19 14.92
N PHE A 281 -2.89 -11.02 14.83
CA PHE A 281 -2.72 -10.08 13.72
C PHE A 281 -2.12 -8.72 14.13
N GLY A 282 -2.02 -8.42 15.43
CA GLY A 282 -1.58 -7.11 15.91
C GLY A 282 -2.62 -6.00 15.79
N ILE A 283 -3.86 -6.33 15.41
CA ILE A 283 -4.92 -5.35 15.12
C ILE A 283 -5.78 -5.13 16.35
N ASN A 284 -5.96 -3.87 16.73
CA ASN A 284 -6.90 -3.50 17.78
C ASN A 284 -8.30 -3.39 17.20
N MET A 285 -9.20 -4.30 17.61
CA MET A 285 -10.52 -4.48 17.02
C MET A 285 -11.62 -4.16 18.02
N THR A 286 -12.58 -3.34 17.59
CA THR A 286 -13.88 -3.20 18.27
C THR A 286 -14.86 -4.21 17.68
N VAL A 287 -15.58 -4.94 18.55
CA VAL A 287 -16.54 -5.95 18.12
C VAL A 287 -17.95 -5.44 18.41
N GLY A 288 -18.66 -5.08 17.34
CA GLY A 288 -20.09 -4.78 17.35
C GLY A 288 -20.92 -6.05 17.25
N ILE A 289 -22.20 -5.97 17.61
CA ILE A 289 -23.08 -7.14 17.71
C ILE A 289 -24.36 -6.87 16.93
N TYR A 290 -24.71 -7.81 16.07
CA TYR A 290 -26.05 -7.95 15.53
C TYR A 290 -26.78 -9.07 16.29
N ALA A 291 -28.00 -8.77 16.71
CA ALA A 291 -28.87 -9.79 17.29
C ALA A 291 -29.44 -10.65 16.17
N GLU A 292 -29.43 -11.96 16.37
CA GLU A 292 -30.03 -12.92 15.46
C GLU A 292 -31.24 -13.55 16.16
N ASN A 293 -32.41 -13.43 15.53
CA ASN A 293 -33.64 -13.99 16.08
C ASN A 293 -33.53 -15.51 16.23
N GLN A 294 -34.13 -16.04 17.29
CA GLN A 294 -34.54 -17.44 17.28
C GLN A 294 -35.54 -17.67 16.11
N PRO A 295 -35.41 -18.78 15.36
CA PRO A 295 -36.26 -19.01 14.20
C PRO A 295 -37.73 -19.19 14.62
N SER A 296 -38.58 -18.24 14.25
CA SER A 296 -40.04 -18.34 14.30
C SER A 296 -40.61 -18.44 12.88
N VAL A 297 -41.84 -18.92 12.75
CA VAL A 297 -42.51 -19.00 11.43
C VAL A 297 -42.64 -17.59 10.82
N GLU A 298 -43.08 -16.60 11.61
CA GLU A 298 -43.27 -15.22 11.13
C GLU A 298 -41.93 -14.56 10.73
N VAL A 299 -40.86 -14.76 11.53
CA VAL A 299 -39.52 -14.25 11.21
C VAL A 299 -38.99 -14.87 9.91
N LEU A 300 -39.13 -16.19 9.73
CA LEU A 300 -38.67 -16.89 8.53
C LEU A 300 -39.45 -16.46 7.28
N GLU A 301 -40.75 -16.23 7.40
CA GLU A 301 -41.58 -15.72 6.31
C GLU A 301 -41.19 -14.29 5.90
N ILE A 302 -40.98 -13.40 6.87
CA ILE A 302 -40.53 -12.02 6.61
C ILE A 302 -39.14 -12.03 5.96
N LYS A 303 -38.20 -12.82 6.48
CA LYS A 303 -36.85 -12.95 5.91
C LYS A 303 -36.92 -13.42 4.46
N LYS A 304 -37.68 -14.48 4.20
CA LYS A 304 -37.86 -15.02 2.85
C LYS A 304 -38.52 -14.00 1.90
N ALA A 305 -39.46 -13.21 2.39
CA ALA A 305 -40.08 -12.16 1.59
C ALA A 305 -39.09 -11.04 1.26
N LEU A 306 -38.26 -10.63 2.22
CA LEU A 306 -37.19 -9.67 2.01
C LEU A 306 -36.16 -10.23 1.00
N ASP A 307 -35.71 -11.47 1.18
CA ASP A 307 -34.80 -12.16 0.24
C ASP A 307 -35.37 -12.19 -1.19
N GLN A 308 -36.68 -12.41 -1.34
CA GLN A 308 -37.35 -12.34 -2.64
C GLN A 308 -37.37 -10.93 -3.22
N VAL A 309 -37.63 -9.90 -2.42
CA VAL A 309 -37.63 -8.50 -2.86
C VAL A 309 -36.22 -8.11 -3.30
N ILE A 310 -35.21 -8.32 -2.46
CA ILE A 310 -33.82 -7.94 -2.78
C ILE A 310 -33.29 -8.69 -4.01
N SER A 311 -33.74 -9.93 -4.25
CA SER A 311 -33.33 -10.71 -5.45
C SER A 311 -33.76 -10.07 -6.78
N LEU A 312 -34.69 -9.11 -6.76
CA LEU A 312 -35.09 -8.34 -7.94
C LEU A 312 -34.07 -7.24 -8.29
N TYR A 313 -33.17 -6.91 -7.38
CA TYR A 313 -32.18 -5.83 -7.53
C TYR A 313 -30.79 -6.43 -7.69
N THR A 314 -30.27 -6.43 -8.91
CA THR A 314 -28.98 -7.07 -9.26
C THR A 314 -27.77 -6.45 -8.57
N ASN A 315 -27.91 -5.21 -8.10
CA ASN A 315 -26.83 -4.46 -7.45
C ASN A 315 -26.77 -4.66 -5.94
N VAL A 316 -27.73 -5.39 -5.36
CA VAL A 316 -27.67 -5.78 -3.95
C VAL A 316 -26.66 -6.92 -3.80
N VAL A 317 -25.62 -6.69 -3.00
CA VAL A 317 -24.52 -7.63 -2.79
C VAL A 317 -24.75 -8.46 -1.53
N GLN A 318 -25.15 -7.81 -0.43
CA GLN A 318 -25.33 -8.46 0.87
C GLN A 318 -26.49 -7.85 1.66
N LEU A 319 -27.10 -8.69 2.49
CA LEU A 319 -28.07 -8.35 3.52
C LEU A 319 -27.47 -8.77 4.87
N HIS A 320 -27.37 -7.85 5.82
CA HIS A 320 -26.93 -8.13 7.19
C HIS A 320 -27.79 -7.38 8.21
N ALA A 321 -27.47 -7.53 9.49
CA ALA A 321 -28.23 -6.95 10.61
C ALA A 321 -29.74 -7.27 10.61
N PHE A 322 -30.18 -8.31 9.90
CA PHE A 322 -31.60 -8.67 9.83
C PHE A 322 -32.12 -9.13 11.20
N TYR A 323 -33.09 -8.41 11.73
CA TYR A 323 -33.72 -8.71 13.01
C TYR A 323 -35.17 -8.23 13.03
N VAL A 324 -36.06 -9.01 13.64
CA VAL A 324 -37.50 -8.73 13.71
C VAL A 324 -37.94 -8.71 15.17
N ARG A 325 -38.68 -7.66 15.52
CA ARG A 325 -39.43 -7.55 16.79
C ARG A 325 -40.90 -7.80 16.50
N GLU A 326 -41.34 -9.05 16.64
CA GLU A 326 -42.73 -9.47 16.39
C GLU A 326 -43.72 -8.72 17.30
N ASP A 327 -43.35 -8.47 18.56
CA ASP A 327 -44.18 -7.77 19.56
C ASP A 327 -44.41 -6.29 19.25
N LYS A 328 -43.46 -5.66 18.57
CA LYS A 328 -43.52 -4.25 18.17
C LYS A 328 -43.85 -4.06 16.69
N LYS A 329 -43.90 -5.15 15.93
CA LYS A 329 -44.01 -5.14 14.48
C LYS A 329 -42.93 -4.23 13.85
N ILE A 330 -41.67 -4.50 14.20
CA ILE A 330 -40.51 -3.76 13.65
C ILE A 330 -39.54 -4.72 12.96
N ILE A 331 -39.03 -4.33 11.79
CA ILE A 331 -37.99 -5.04 11.02
C ILE A 331 -36.75 -4.14 10.96
N TYR A 332 -35.59 -4.71 11.28
CA TYR A 332 -34.28 -4.10 11.14
C TYR A 332 -33.50 -4.88 10.08
N TYR A 333 -32.80 -4.20 9.19
CA TYR A 333 -31.88 -4.82 8.24
C TYR A 333 -31.04 -3.78 7.51
N ASP A 334 -29.82 -4.16 7.14
CA ASP A 334 -28.93 -3.30 6.36
C ASP A 334 -28.63 -3.95 5.01
N ILE A 335 -28.53 -3.12 3.97
CA ILE A 335 -28.29 -3.57 2.59
C ILE A 335 -26.99 -2.96 2.07
N ILE A 336 -26.12 -3.81 1.56
CA ILE A 336 -24.92 -3.41 0.83
C ILE A 336 -25.20 -3.48 -0.66
N PHE A 337 -24.95 -2.37 -1.35
CA PHE A 337 -24.97 -2.29 -2.79
C PHE A 337 -23.55 -2.32 -3.35
N ASN A 338 -23.39 -2.83 -4.57
CA ASN A 338 -22.14 -2.67 -5.30
C ASN A 338 -21.95 -1.19 -5.68
N PHE A 339 -20.73 -0.83 -6.06
CA PHE A 339 -20.40 0.55 -6.44
C PHE A 339 -21.00 0.98 -7.79
N ASP A 340 -21.69 0.08 -8.51
CA ASP A 340 -22.38 0.37 -9.78
C ASP A 340 -23.82 0.90 -9.56
N GLU A 341 -24.35 0.83 -8.32
CA GLU A 341 -25.65 1.42 -7.98
C GLU A 341 -25.54 2.95 -7.85
N GLU A 342 -26.17 3.67 -8.78
CA GLU A 342 -26.12 5.14 -8.82
C GLU A 342 -26.94 5.81 -7.70
N ASP A 343 -28.04 5.19 -7.25
CA ASP A 343 -28.91 5.71 -6.19
C ASP A 343 -29.27 4.63 -5.14
N PRO A 344 -28.32 4.20 -4.28
CA PRO A 344 -28.55 3.18 -3.28
C PRO A 344 -29.69 3.53 -2.31
N HIS A 345 -29.83 4.81 -1.96
CA HIS A 345 -30.88 5.27 -1.06
C HIS A 345 -32.26 5.21 -1.71
N GLY A 346 -32.41 5.66 -2.96
CA GLY A 346 -33.66 5.53 -3.70
C GLY A 346 -34.02 4.08 -3.98
N THR A 347 -33.04 3.22 -4.24
CA THR A 347 -33.26 1.78 -4.41
C THR A 347 -33.68 1.12 -3.09
N LEU A 348 -33.09 1.50 -1.96
CA LEU A 348 -33.55 1.07 -0.63
C LEU A 348 -35.01 1.49 -0.35
N GLU A 349 -35.43 2.70 -0.70
CA GLU A 349 -36.82 3.12 -0.52
C GLU A 349 -37.80 2.31 -1.37
N LYS A 350 -37.40 1.87 -2.58
CA LYS A 350 -38.22 0.96 -3.41
C LYS A 350 -38.36 -0.42 -2.73
N ILE A 351 -37.25 -0.98 -2.23
CA ILE A 351 -37.24 -2.24 -1.47
C ILE A 351 -38.17 -2.14 -0.26
N LYS A 352 -38.06 -1.05 0.50
CA LYS A 352 -38.92 -0.80 1.67
C LYS A 352 -40.40 -0.74 1.27
N ALA A 353 -40.73 -0.08 0.17
CA ALA A 353 -42.11 0.01 -0.32
C ALA A 353 -42.66 -1.37 -0.74
N GLU A 354 -41.86 -2.19 -1.43
CA GLU A 354 -42.26 -3.54 -1.81
C GLU A 354 -42.48 -4.45 -0.61
N LEU A 355 -41.60 -4.39 0.40
CA LEU A 355 -41.79 -5.15 1.64
C LEU A 355 -42.99 -4.66 2.45
N HIS A 356 -43.22 -3.34 2.49
CA HIS A 356 -44.38 -2.73 3.17
C HIS A 356 -45.70 -3.21 2.55
N ASN A 357 -45.77 -3.38 1.23
CA ASN A 357 -46.97 -3.92 0.58
C ASN A 357 -47.29 -5.36 1.02
N ARG A 358 -46.28 -6.15 1.40
CA ARG A 358 -46.44 -7.52 1.90
C ARG A 358 -46.72 -7.54 3.42
N TYR A 359 -46.12 -6.63 4.16
CA TYR A 359 -46.22 -6.51 5.63
C TYR A 359 -46.54 -5.08 6.06
N PRO A 360 -47.78 -4.59 5.85
CA PRO A 360 -48.14 -3.18 6.08
C PRO A 360 -48.12 -2.79 7.56
N ASP A 361 -48.34 -3.76 8.46
CA ASP A 361 -48.33 -3.54 9.90
C ASP A 361 -46.91 -3.41 10.48
N TYR A 362 -45.88 -3.68 9.68
CA TYR A 362 -44.49 -3.62 10.13
C TYR A 362 -43.82 -2.29 9.76
N THR A 363 -43.20 -1.67 10.75
CA THR A 363 -42.28 -0.53 10.55
C THR A 363 -40.88 -1.02 10.24
N GLN A 364 -40.24 -0.44 9.23
CA GLN A 364 -38.91 -0.87 8.77
C GLN A 364 -37.84 0.16 9.16
N PHE A 365 -36.74 -0.32 9.73
CA PHE A 365 -35.51 0.43 9.99
C PHE A 365 -34.41 -0.20 9.15
N ALA A 366 -34.02 0.47 8.08
CA ALA A 366 -32.99 -0.02 7.20
C ALA A 366 -32.02 1.07 6.79
N ILE A 367 -30.76 0.71 6.68
CA ILE A 367 -29.67 1.60 6.31
C ILE A 367 -28.96 1.03 5.08
N VAL A 368 -28.49 1.94 4.22
CA VAL A 368 -27.54 1.61 3.14
C VAL A 368 -26.17 1.52 3.78
N ASP A 369 -25.54 0.35 3.72
CA ASP A 369 -24.16 0.15 4.16
C ASP A 369 -23.21 0.06 2.97
N THR A 370 -21.92 0.29 3.21
CA THR A 370 -20.87 0.32 2.21
C THR A 370 -20.09 -1.00 2.22
N ASP A 371 -19.72 -1.50 1.04
CA ASP A 371 -18.84 -2.65 0.99
C ASP A 371 -17.39 -2.25 1.35
N PHE A 372 -16.99 -2.54 2.58
CA PHE A 372 -15.62 -2.30 3.04
C PHE A 372 -14.67 -3.47 2.78
N SER A 373 -15.17 -4.66 2.43
CA SER A 373 -14.39 -5.90 2.56
C SER A 373 -14.58 -6.98 1.50
N ASN A 374 -15.54 -6.88 0.56
CA ASN A 374 -15.74 -7.87 -0.51
C ASN A 374 -15.38 -7.34 -1.90
#